data_AF-A0A822F7M4-F1
#
_entry.id   AF-A0A822F7M4-F1
#
_cell.length_a   1.000
_cell.length_b   1.000
_cell.length_c   1.000
_cell.angle_alpha   90.00
_cell.angle_beta   90.00
_cell.angle_gamma   90.00
#
_symmetry.space_group_name_H-M   'P 1'
#
loop_
_entity.id
_entity.type
_entity.pdbx_description
1 polymer ?
#
loop_
_entity_poly.entity_id
_entity_poly.type
_entity_poly.pdbx_seq_one_letter_code
_entity_poly.pdbx_strand_id
1 'polypeptide(L)' 'IAGYLYGVSPSDNPQVKEIHCVVLPPQWGTRETVHLPNILPEHESFKVR' A
#
# COMPACT_ATOMS: atom_id res chain seq x y z
N ILE A 1 2.20 -12.44 6.96
CA ILE A 1 1.25 -11.38 6.54
C ILE A 1 1.99 -10.35 5.70
N ALA A 2 1.28 -9.61 4.85
CA ALA A 2 1.80 -8.56 3.99
C ALA A 2 0.77 -7.41 3.87
N GLY A 3 1.20 -6.26 3.38
CA GLY A 3 0.34 -5.09 3.18
C GLY A 3 0.86 -4.22 2.04
N TYR A 4 -0.04 -3.50 1.38
CA TYR A 4 0.30 -2.53 0.34
C TYR A 4 0.60 -1.17 0.97
N LEU A 5 1.71 -0.56 0.58
CA LEU A 5 2.13 0.75 1.06
C LEU A 5 1.68 1.82 0.06
N TYR A 6 0.90 2.78 0.54
CA TYR A 6 0.47 3.94 -0.23
C TYR A 6 1.08 5.19 0.37
N GLY A 7 1.51 6.09 -0.51
CA GLY A 7 2.30 7.23 -0.12
C GLY A 7 2.42 8.25 -1.24
N VAL A 8 2.97 9.41 -0.89
CA VAL A 8 3.17 10.54 -1.80
C VAL A 8 4.56 11.09 -1.65
N SER A 9 5.03 11.82 -2.65
CA SER A 9 6.20 12.67 -2.45
C SER A 9 5.75 14.01 -1.88
N PRO A 10 6.48 14.57 -0.91
CA PRO A 10 6.26 15.93 -0.49
C PRO A 10 6.60 16.88 -1.64
N SER A 11 5.93 18.04 -1.70
CA SER A 11 6.00 18.97 -2.83
C SER A 11 7.38 19.62 -3.01
N ASP A 12 8.16 19.69 -1.94
CA ASP A 12 9.48 20.29 -1.87
C ASP A 12 10.60 19.30 -2.24
N ASN A 13 10.38 17.99 -2.08
CA ASN A 13 11.38 16.97 -2.38
C ASN A 13 10.77 15.73 -3.08
N PRO A 14 10.71 15.70 -4.42
CA PRO A 14 10.11 14.60 -5.18
C PRO A 14 10.90 13.28 -5.09
N GLN A 15 12.13 13.31 -4.58
CA GLN A 15 12.97 12.12 -4.40
C GLN A 15 12.60 11.34 -3.14
N VAL A 16 11.90 11.96 -2.18
CA VAL A 16 11.39 11.31 -0.97
C VAL A 16 10.01 10.73 -1.25
N LYS A 17 9.73 9.53 -0.74
CA LYS A 17 8.41 8.89 -0.75
C LYS A 17 7.96 8.66 0.69
N GLU A 18 6.96 9.41 1.12
CA GLU A 18 6.38 9.27 2.44
C GLU A 18 5.24 8.25 2.41
N ILE A 19 5.28 7.28 3.32
CA ILE A 19 4.21 6.28 3.47
C ILE A 19 3.14 6.87 4.37
N HIS A 20 1.92 7.00 3.86
CA HIS A 20 0.78 7.58 4.60
C HIS A 20 -0.24 6.52 5.01
N CYS A 21 -0.29 5.38 4.30
CA CYS A 21 -1.24 4.31 4.61
C CYS A 21 -0.67 2.93 4.30
N VAL A 22 -1.08 1.95 5.13
CA VAL A 22 -0.85 0.53 4.90
C VAL A 22 -2.21 -0.15 4.72
N VAL A 23 -2.42 -0.80 3.59
CA VAL A 23 -3.66 -1.52 3.31
C VAL A 23 -3.45 -3.01 3.53
N LEU A 24 -4.32 -3.61 4.34
CA LEU A 24 -4.33 -5.04 4.65
C LEU A 24 -5.52 -5.69 3.93
N PRO A 25 -5.34 -6.21 2.70
CA PRO A 25 -6.40 -6.93 2.01
C PRO A 25 -6.62 -8.32 2.65
N PRO A 26 -7.75 -8.99 2.33
CA PRO A 26 -7.92 -10.40 2.64
C PRO A 26 -6.74 -11.20 2.08
N GLN A 27 -6.07 -11.97 2.92
CA GLN A 27 -4.84 -12.67 2.58
C GLN A 27 -4.73 -13.98 3.36
N TRP A 28 -3.98 -14.93 2.81
CA TRP A 28 -3.57 -16.15 3.50
C TRP A 28 -2.11 -16.44 3.12
N GLY A 29 -1.42 -17.29 3.86
CA GLY A 29 -0.03 -17.57 3.57
C GLY A 29 0.48 -18.83 4.25
N THR A 30 1.68 -19.21 3.84
CA THR A 30 2.50 -20.22 4.50
C THR A 30 3.51 -19.53 5.42
N ARG A 31 4.49 -20.29 5.94
CA ARG A 31 5.59 -19.72 6.71
C ARG A 31 6.58 -18.92 5.85
N GLU A 32 6.60 -19.15 4.54
CA GLU A 32 7.56 -18.57 3.60
C GLU A 32 6.95 -17.47 2.72
N THR A 33 5.68 -17.61 2.35
CA THR A 33 5.04 -16.74 1.36
C THR A 33 3.62 -16.33 1.76
N VAL A 34 3.18 -15.20 1.23
CA VAL A 34 1.82 -14.66 1.43
C VAL A 34 1.15 -14.52 0.08
N HIS A 35 -0.08 -15.03 -0.02
CA HIS A 35 -0.93 -14.91 -1.19
C HIS A 35 -1.88 -13.74 -1.00
N LEU A 36 -1.76 -12.76 -1.89
CA LEU A 36 -2.60 -11.57 -1.95
C LEU A 36 -3.59 -11.67 -3.12
N PRO A 37 -4.74 -10.97 -3.06
CA PRO A 37 -5.64 -10.84 -4.20
C PRO A 37 -4.95 -10.13 -5.37
N ASN A 38 -5.30 -10.49 -6.60
CA ASN A 38 -4.76 -9.85 -7.81
C ASN A 38 -5.31 -8.43 -8.03
N ILE A 39 -6.42 -8.09 -7.39
CA ILE A 39 -7.05 -6.76 -7.49
C ILE A 39 -6.41 -5.87 -6.44
N LEU A 40 -5.83 -4.75 -6.88
CA LEU A 40 -5.27 -3.77 -5.98
C LEU A 40 -6.39 -3.05 -5.20
N PRO A 41 -6.18 -2.73 -3.92
CA PRO A 41 -7.14 -1.95 -3.16
C PRO A 41 -7.40 -0.58 -3.79
N GLU A 42 -8.68 -0.28 -4.02
CA GLU A 42 -9.16 1.04 -4.45
C GLU A 42 -10.06 1.63 -3.36
N HIS A 43 -9.76 2.85 -2.94
CA HIS A 43 -10.59 3.62 -2.02
C HIS A 43 -10.33 5.12 -2.25
N GLU A 44 -11.34 5.94 -2.02
CA GLU A 44 -11.26 7.39 -2.24
C GLU A 44 -10.18 8.05 -1.37
N SER A 45 -9.89 7.50 -0.19
CA SER A 45 -8.84 7.99 0.72
C SER A 45 -7.41 7.87 0.17
N PHE A 46 -7.17 7.08 -0.89
CA PHE A 46 -5.86 6.96 -1.54
C PHE A 46 -5.66 7.99 -2.65
N LYS A 47 -6.70 8.77 -3.01
CA LYS A 47 -6.56 9.85 -3.98
C LYS A 47 -5.88 11.03 -3.31
N VAL A 48 -4.66 11.30 -3.75
CA VAL A 48 -3.88 12.47 -3.37
C VAL A 48 -4.69 13.72 -3.67
N ARG A 49 -4.90 14.57 -2.66
CA ARG A 49 -5.44 15.93 -2.85
C ARG A 49 -4.39 16.82 -3.50
#